data_AF-A0A959YY81-F1
#
_entry.id   AF-A0A959YY81-F1
#
_cell.length_a   1.000
_cell.length_b   1.000
_cell.length_c   1.000
_cell.angle_alpha   90.00
_cell.angle_beta   90.00
_cell.angle_gamma   90.00
#
_symmetry.space_group_name_H-M   'P 1'
#
loop_
_entity.id
_entity.type
_entity.pdbx_description
1 polymer ?
#
loop_
_entity_poly.entity_id
_entity_poly.type
_entity_poly.pdbx_seq_one_letter_code
_entity_poly.pdbx_strand_id
1 'polypeptide(L)' 'EGLFLKPTVVNNVETLATVHWVVQHGGAAYAKLGTERTKGTKLVCLDSAFNRPGLYEVECGTPLSQVIDELGQGFKK' A
#
# COMPACT_ATOMS: atom_id res chain seq x y z
N GLU A 1 1.35 27.12 9.62
CA GLU A 1 2.00 27.44 8.33
C GLU A 1 2.96 26.32 7.96
N GLY A 2 3.30 26.13 6.69
CA GLY A 2 4.18 25.04 6.24
C GLY A 2 5.67 25.40 6.31
N LEU A 3 6.49 24.76 5.47
CA LEU A 3 7.93 25.01 5.42
C LEU A 3 8.20 26.48 5.02
N PHE A 4 9.10 27.15 5.75
CA PHE A 4 9.44 28.57 5.54
C PHE A 4 8.23 29.52 5.54
N LEU A 5 7.20 29.23 6.35
CA LEU A 5 5.95 29.99 6.43
C LEU A 5 5.17 30.01 5.10
N LYS A 6 5.39 29.02 4.22
CA LYS A 6 4.68 28.87 2.93
C LYS A 6 3.70 27.69 2.98
N PRO A 7 2.61 27.73 2.19
CA PRO A 7 1.74 26.56 2.02
C PRO A 7 2.56 25.35 1.56
N THR A 8 2.52 24.26 2.33
CA THR A 8 3.29 23.04 2.08
C THR A 8 2.42 21.84 2.40
N VAL A 9 2.35 20.88 1.47
CA VAL A 9 1.66 19.61 1.67
C VAL A 9 2.71 18.51 1.77
N VAL A 10 2.65 17.71 2.82
CA VAL A 10 3.52 16.55 3.01
C VAL A 10 2.73 15.30 2.66
N ASN A 11 3.26 14.50 1.74
CA ASN A 11 2.69 13.21 1.37
C ASN A 11 3.69 12.10 1.69
N ASN A 12 3.17 10.91 1.99
CA ASN A 12 4.01 9.71 2.00
C ASN A 12 4.50 9.40 0.58
N VAL A 13 5.68 8.79 0.48
CA VAL A 13 6.31 8.41 -0.79
C VAL A 13 5.40 7.48 -1.61
N GLU A 14 4.78 6.49 -0.97
CA GLU A 14 3.84 5.56 -1.62
C GLU A 14 2.66 6.31 -2.24
N THR A 15 2.04 7.22 -1.47
CA THR A 15 0.92 8.04 -1.96
C THR A 15 1.32 8.87 -3.17
N LEU A 16 2.51 9.49 -3.14
CA LEU A 16 2.99 10.31 -4.24
C LEU A 16 3.32 9.47 -5.49
N ALA A 17 3.92 8.29 -5.30
CA ALA A 17 4.25 7.37 -6.40
C ALA A 17 3.00 6.86 -7.13
N THR A 18 1.91 6.61 -6.42
CA THR A 18 0.62 6.19 -7.00
C THR A 18 0.00 7.25 -7.92
N VAL A 19 0.28 8.55 -7.71
CA VAL A 19 -0.33 9.65 -8.49
C VAL A 19 -0.10 9.48 -9.98
N HIS A 20 1.11 9.09 -10.40
CA HIS A 20 1.42 8.91 -11.82
C HIS A 20 0.50 7.86 -12.45
N TRP A 21 0.31 6.72 -11.79
CA TRP A 21 -0.54 5.64 -12.29
C TRP A 21 -2.01 6.09 -12.37
N VAL A 22 -2.50 6.80 -11.34
CA VAL A 22 -3.86 7.34 -11.29
C VAL A 22 -4.11 8.37 -12.39
N VAL A 23 -3.15 9.24 -12.68
CA VAL A 23 -3.26 10.25 -13.75
C VAL A 23 -3.31 9.58 -15.12
N GLN A 24 -2.53 8.52 -15.34
CA GLN A 24 -2.49 7.80 -16.63
C GLN A 24 -3.74 6.93 -16.88
N HIS A 25 -4.26 6.26 -15.85
CA HIS A 25 -5.32 5.25 -16.00
C HIS A 25 -6.69 5.73 -15.48
N GLY A 26 -6.74 6.90 -14.84
CA GLY A 26 -7.92 7.49 -14.24
C GLY A 26 -8.20 6.98 -12.82
N GLY A 27 -8.68 7.87 -11.96
CA GLY A 27 -9.02 7.55 -10.56
C GLY A 27 -10.11 6.47 -10.44
N ALA A 28 -11.04 6.40 -11.40
CA ALA A 28 -12.05 5.36 -11.43
C ALA A 28 -11.46 3.95 -11.63
N ALA A 29 -10.34 3.81 -12.35
CA ALA A 29 -9.65 2.54 -12.50
C ALA A 29 -8.98 2.13 -11.18
N TYR A 30 -8.31 3.07 -10.50
CA TYR A 30 -7.70 2.81 -9.19
C TYR A 30 -8.75 2.49 -8.12
N ALA A 31 -9.91 3.14 -8.18
CA ALA A 31 -11.02 2.92 -7.25
C ALA A 31 -11.76 1.58 -7.41
N LYS A 32 -11.48 0.82 -8.47
CA LYS A 32 -11.96 -0.55 -8.64
C LYS A 32 -11.16 -1.56 -7.81
N LEU A 33 -9.93 -1.22 -7.44
CA LEU A 33 -9.07 -2.05 -6.60
C LEU A 33 -9.46 -1.86 -5.12
N GLY A 34 -9.40 -2.95 -4.37
CA GLY A 34 -9.70 -2.97 -2.94
C GLY A 34 -11.20 -2.93 -2.59
N THR A 35 -11.53 -2.41 -1.40
CA THR A 35 -12.90 -2.44 -0.85
C THR A 35 -13.74 -1.23 -1.26
N GLU A 36 -15.01 -1.18 -0.85
CA GLU A 36 -15.84 0.02 -1.00
C GLU A 36 -15.25 1.23 -0.26
N ARG A 37 -14.80 1.01 0.98
CA ARG A 37 -14.34 2.08 1.88
C ARG A 37 -12.88 2.48 1.65
N THR A 38 -12.02 1.52 1.28
CA THR A 38 -10.58 1.73 1.09
C THR A 38 -10.18 1.26 -0.30
N LYS A 39 -9.87 2.22 -1.17
CA LYS A 39 -9.55 2.03 -2.59
C LYS A 39 -8.06 1.84 -2.83
N GLY A 40 -7.73 1.10 -3.87
CA GLY A 40 -6.35 0.96 -4.35
C GLY A 40 -5.58 -0.18 -3.72
N THR A 41 -4.26 -0.10 -3.84
CA THR A 41 -3.31 -1.06 -3.28
C THR A 41 -2.56 -0.48 -2.10
N LYS A 42 -1.90 -1.35 -1.35
CA LYS A 42 -1.05 -1.00 -0.22
C LYS A 42 0.17 -1.91 -0.20
N LEU A 43 1.32 -1.33 0.10
CA LEU A 43 2.54 -2.06 0.40
C LEU A 43 2.53 -2.55 1.83
N VAL A 44 2.77 -3.85 2.01
CA VAL A 44 2.91 -4.53 3.30
C VAL A 44 4.34 -5.03 3.44
N CYS A 45 5.02 -4.56 4.49
CA CYS A 45 6.38 -4.97 4.84
C CYS A 45 6.33 -6.13 5.82
N LEU A 46 6.80 -7.31 5.40
CA LEU A 46 7.04 -8.46 6.26
C LEU A 46 8.50 -8.47 6.69
N ASP A 47 8.74 -8.41 7.99
CA ASP A 47 10.08 -8.40 8.57
C ASP A 47 10.69 -9.81 8.68
N SER A 48 11.87 -9.89 9.30
CA SER A 48 12.63 -11.12 9.43
C SER A 48 11.94 -12.22 10.25
N ALA A 49 10.85 -11.92 10.97
CA ALA A 49 10.07 -12.89 11.73
C ALA A 49 9.24 -13.82 10.82
N PHE A 50 9.06 -13.49 9.55
CA PHE A 50 8.36 -14.34 8.58
C PHE A 50 9.32 -15.33 7.90
N ASN A 51 8.77 -16.47 7.46
CA ASN A 51 9.52 -17.46 6.67
C ASN A 51 9.94 -16.86 5.32
N ARG A 52 9.10 -16.01 4.73
CA ARG A 52 9.40 -15.28 3.50
C ARG A 52 9.28 -13.75 3.71
N PRO A 53 10.28 -13.10 4.34
CA PRO A 53 10.29 -11.65 4.52
C PRO A 53 10.29 -10.93 3.18
N GLY A 54 9.77 -9.70 3.15
CA GLY A 54 9.75 -8.90 1.92
C GLY A 54 8.71 -7.79 1.92
N LEU A 55 8.69 -7.05 0.82
CA LEU A 55 7.71 -6.02 0.53
C LEU A 55 6.71 -6.58 -0.49
N TYR A 56 5.44 -6.61 -0.13
CA TYR A 56 4.37 -7.12 -0.98
C TYR A 56 3.35 -6.03 -1.25
N GLU A 57 2.98 -5.84 -2.51
CA GLU A 57 1.84 -5.00 -2.88
C GLU A 57 0.58 -5.87 -2.89
N VAL A 58 -0.44 -5.44 -2.15
CA VAL A 58 -1.74 -6.12 -2.07
C VAL A 58 -2.88 -5.13 -2.28
N GLU A 59 -4.03 -5.62 -2.71
CA GLU A 59 -5.23 -4.79 -2.75
C GLU A 59 -5.71 -4.45 -1.34
N CYS A 60 -6.20 -3.22 -1.15
CA CYS A 60 -6.75 -2.82 0.14
C CYS A 60 -7.98 -3.68 0.47
N GLY A 61 -7.90 -4.49 1.54
CA GLY A 61 -8.96 -5.45 1.89
C GLY A 61 -8.56 -6.91 1.72
N THR A 62 -7.37 -7.19 1.15
CA THR A 62 -6.77 -8.53 1.18
C THR A 62 -6.73 -9.04 2.63
N PRO A 63 -7.27 -10.25 2.91
CA PRO A 63 -7.26 -10.82 4.26
C PRO A 63 -5.85 -10.96 4.82
N LEU A 64 -5.65 -10.63 6.10
CA LEU A 64 -4.34 -10.81 6.74
C LEU A 64 -3.87 -12.26 6.75
N SER A 65 -4.78 -13.23 6.79
CA SER A 65 -4.43 -14.65 6.65
C SER A 65 -3.74 -14.93 5.32
N GLN A 66 -4.22 -14.34 4.21
CA GLN A 66 -3.56 -14.48 2.92
C GLN A 66 -2.16 -13.85 2.94
N VAL A 67 -2.01 -12.66 3.54
CA VAL A 67 -0.70 -12.01 3.67
C VAL A 67 0.27 -12.85 4.51
N ILE A 68 -0.19 -13.39 5.64
CA ILE A 68 0.65 -14.13 6.59
C ILE A 68 0.96 -15.53 6.06
N ASP A 69 -0.07 -16.28 5.68
CA ASP A 69 0.04 -17.72 5.40
C ASP A 69 0.48 -17.99 3.95
N GLU A 70 0.05 -17.18 2.99
CA GLU A 70 0.39 -17.39 1.57
C GLU A 70 1.63 -16.58 1.16
N LEU A 71 1.63 -15.26 1.38
CA LEU A 71 2.74 -14.40 0.98
C LEU A 71 3.94 -14.55 1.91
N GLY A 72 3.71 -14.46 3.23
CA GLY A 72 4.73 -14.56 4.27
C GLY A 72 5.16 -16.00 4.61
N GLN A 73 4.36 -16.99 4.21
CA GLN A 73 4.55 -18.42 4.51
C GLN A 73 4.61 -18.74 6.02
N GLY A 74 3.89 -17.97 6.82
CA GLY A 74 3.88 -18.05 8.28
C GLY A 74 5.14 -17.48 8.95
N PHE A 75 5.19 -17.59 10.28
CA PHE A 75 6.31 -17.12 11.08
C PHE A 75 7.45 -18.14 11.14
N LYS A 76 8.68 -17.65 11.26
CA LYS A 76 9.84 -18.46 11.63
C LYS A 76 9.66 -18.97 13.06
N LYS A 77 10.05 -20.22 13.27
CA LYS A 77 10.13 -20.83 14.59
C LYS A 77 11.39 -20.37 15.33
#